data_AF-A0A7V7EAZ0-F1
#
_entry.id   AF-A0A7V7EAZ0-F1
#
_cell.length_a   1.000
_cell.length_b   1.000
_cell.length_c   1.000
_cell.angle_alpha   90.00
_cell.angle_beta   90.00
_cell.angle_gamma   90.00
#
_symmetry.space_group_name_H-M   'P 1'
#
loop_
_entity.id
_entity.type
_entity.pdbx_description
1 polymer ?
#
loop_
_entity_poly.entity_id
_entity_poly.type
_entity_poly.pdbx_seq_one_letter_code
_entity_poly.pdbx_strand_id
1 'polypeptide(L)'
;MLLPIAERRGEIHFYVAKSLPYNARLIIAFLLMIAGLVVEAILLDSAFWVGLPIVLAGVIMLLTKGYDNTVQRRRASKDWRPATRAEVERIIALDKKQRDWDKATVDITCTRGLLTLVAIAVVAGLTALFLSQTVSQRMLPVVIGNAAVMVLPFWVTGVRSILKNDKLIIKAKMLLEIEKAFERFGRQSDEEFQYQLQTAKAKDGSGEVPGDAKAVLAFHEGPPEFLGMQIQVSINSVQGNDFPYFYCVLVARPGLDGMNGNPFSPPPRNVIIEPKRQDDVDIVVIRQRTTKNSGYHTKQPVATRIFFYALEQTRNLVTGH
;
A
#
# COMPACT_ATOMS: atom_id res chain seq x y z
N MET A 1 -21.25 -0.77 -14.88
CA MET A 1 -20.67 0.18 -13.90
C MET A 1 -21.71 1.25 -13.67
N LEU A 2 -22.60 1.08 -12.68
CA LEU A 2 -23.58 2.12 -12.31
C LEU A 2 -22.84 3.17 -11.49
N LEU A 3 -23.16 4.44 -11.76
CA LEU A 3 -22.55 5.65 -11.23
C LEU A 3 -22.14 5.55 -9.74
N PRO A 4 -21.04 6.21 -9.33
CA PRO A 4 -20.62 6.20 -7.93
C PRO A 4 -21.77 6.67 -7.02
N ILE A 5 -21.95 5.94 -5.91
CA ILE A 5 -22.93 6.23 -4.85
C ILE A 5 -22.81 7.70 -4.47
N ALA A 6 -23.93 8.39 -4.25
CA ALA A 6 -23.98 9.84 -4.03
C ALA A 6 -22.99 10.34 -2.97
N GLU A 7 -22.75 9.54 -1.94
CA GLU A 7 -21.81 9.78 -0.84
C GLU A 7 -20.33 9.87 -1.26
N ARG A 8 -19.95 9.27 -2.39
CA ARG A 8 -18.55 9.20 -2.88
C ARG A 8 -18.22 10.19 -3.99
N ARG A 9 -19.15 11.09 -4.34
CA ARG A 9 -18.96 12.05 -5.44
C ARG A 9 -17.87 13.10 -5.14
N GLY A 10 -17.58 13.36 -3.86
CA GLY A 10 -16.50 14.26 -3.43
C GLY A 10 -15.09 13.68 -3.56
N GLU A 11 -14.98 12.36 -3.75
CA GLU A 11 -13.70 11.62 -3.84
C GLU A 11 -13.20 11.52 -5.30
N ILE A 12 -13.97 12.06 -6.26
CA ILE A 12 -13.67 12.01 -7.69
C ILE A 12 -12.97 13.31 -8.08
N HIS A 13 -11.71 13.20 -8.47
CA HIS A 13 -10.95 14.34 -8.98
C HIS A 13 -11.04 14.39 -10.51
N PHE A 14 -11.29 15.58 -11.05
CA PHE A 14 -11.42 15.82 -12.49
C PHE A 14 -10.25 16.64 -13.02
N TYR A 15 -9.91 16.47 -14.30
CA TYR A 15 -8.84 17.23 -14.93
C TYR A 15 -9.20 18.72 -15.09
N VAL A 16 -10.45 19.00 -15.47
CA VAL A 16 -10.94 20.35 -15.81
C VAL A 16 -12.08 20.77 -14.87
N ALA A 17 -12.15 22.08 -14.60
CA ALA A 17 -13.20 22.70 -13.78
C ALA A 17 -13.36 22.03 -12.40
N LYS A 18 -12.27 21.95 -11.63
CA LYS A 18 -12.17 21.16 -10.38
C LYS A 18 -13.23 21.53 -9.31
N SER A 19 -13.67 22.78 -9.28
CA SER A 19 -14.67 23.30 -8.35
C SER A 19 -16.11 23.14 -8.82
N LEU A 20 -16.34 22.66 -10.05
CA LEU A 20 -17.69 22.58 -10.62
C LEU A 20 -18.48 21.43 -9.96
N PRO A 21 -19.72 21.68 -9.48
CA PRO A 21 -20.58 20.65 -8.94
C PRO A 21 -20.84 19.52 -9.95
N TYR A 22 -20.92 18.28 -9.46
CA TYR A 22 -21.05 17.10 -10.30
C TYR A 22 -22.22 17.17 -11.29
N ASN A 23 -23.40 17.60 -10.85
CA ASN A 23 -24.58 17.71 -11.72
C ASN A 23 -24.40 18.79 -12.78
N ALA A 24 -23.83 19.95 -12.43
CA ALA A 24 -23.55 21.02 -13.37
C ALA A 24 -22.54 20.57 -14.43
N ARG A 25 -21.51 19.81 -14.03
CA ARG A 25 -20.56 19.18 -14.96
C ARG A 25 -21.26 18.28 -15.97
N LEU A 26 -22.16 17.39 -15.52
CA LEU A 26 -22.88 16.49 -16.42
C LEU A 26 -23.72 17.28 -17.43
N ILE A 27 -24.42 18.32 -16.98
CA ILE A 27 -25.24 19.17 -17.85
C ILE A 27 -24.36 19.88 -18.89
N ILE A 28 -23.27 20.52 -18.47
CA ILE A 28 -22.36 21.24 -19.38
C ILE A 28 -21.73 20.28 -20.39
N ALA A 29 -21.24 19.13 -19.93
CA ALA A 29 -20.66 18.12 -20.81
C ALA A 29 -21.68 17.63 -21.85
N PHE A 30 -22.91 17.34 -21.42
CA PHE A 30 -23.99 16.90 -22.29
C PHE A 30 -24.37 17.96 -23.32
N LEU A 31 -24.51 19.22 -22.91
CA LEU A 31 -24.80 20.34 -23.81
C LEU A 31 -23.69 20.54 -24.84
N LEU A 32 -22.43 20.44 -24.43
CA LEU A 32 -21.28 20.52 -25.36
C LEU A 32 -21.28 19.37 -26.36
N MET A 33 -21.53 18.14 -25.92
CA MET A 33 -21.60 16.99 -26.83
C MET A 33 -22.76 17.12 -27.83
N ILE A 34 -23.95 17.54 -27.39
CA ILE A 34 -25.08 17.81 -28.30
C ILE A 34 -24.72 18.93 -29.28
N ALA A 35 -24.17 20.05 -28.80
CA ALA A 35 -23.81 21.17 -29.66
C ALA A 35 -22.79 20.75 -30.72
N GLY A 36 -21.79 19.96 -30.34
CA GLY A 36 -20.82 19.39 -31.27
C GLY A 36 -21.50 18.53 -32.33
N LEU A 37 -22.31 17.54 -31.93
CA LEU A 37 -23.04 16.67 -32.86
C LEU A 37 -23.97 17.45 -33.81
N VAL A 38 -24.62 18.51 -33.33
CA VAL A 38 -25.47 19.39 -34.16
C VAL A 38 -24.63 20.14 -35.20
N VAL A 39 -23.46 20.65 -34.82
CA VAL A 39 -22.52 21.30 -35.75
C VAL A 39 -22.04 20.31 -36.82
N GLU A 40 -21.74 19.07 -36.44
CA GLU A 40 -21.34 18.02 -37.40
C GLU A 40 -22.47 17.66 -38.36
N ALA A 41 -23.71 17.60 -37.86
CA ALA A 41 -24.88 17.34 -38.70
C ALA A 41 -25.14 18.45 -39.71
N ILE A 42 -24.91 19.72 -39.34
CA ILE A 42 -25.06 20.88 -40.23
C ILE A 42 -23.91 20.95 -41.26
N LEU A 43 -22.67 20.67 -40.84
CA LEU A 43 -21.46 20.83 -41.66
C LEU A 43 -20.97 19.53 -42.30
N LEU A 44 -21.87 18.54 -42.44
CA LEU A 44 -21.56 17.14 -42.78
C LEU A 44 -20.64 17.01 -44.02
N ASP A 45 -20.87 17.82 -45.05
CA ASP A 45 -20.16 17.73 -46.34
C ASP A 45 -18.89 18.60 -46.43
N SER A 46 -18.73 19.62 -45.59
CA SER A 46 -17.66 20.63 -45.74
C SER A 46 -16.64 20.60 -44.62
N ALA A 47 -17.09 20.42 -43.37
CA ALA A 47 -16.24 20.63 -42.20
C ALA A 47 -16.74 19.87 -40.96
N PHE A 48 -17.18 18.62 -41.10
CA PHE A 48 -17.65 17.81 -39.96
C PHE A 48 -16.63 17.76 -38.80
N TRP A 49 -15.33 17.80 -39.12
CA TRP A 49 -14.25 17.80 -38.13
C TRP A 49 -14.26 19.01 -37.18
N VAL A 50 -15.03 20.07 -37.48
CA VAL A 50 -15.19 21.26 -36.61
C VAL A 50 -16.02 20.95 -35.37
N GLY A 51 -16.96 19.99 -35.44
CA GLY A 51 -17.75 19.59 -34.28
C GLY A 51 -17.00 18.65 -33.32
N LEU A 52 -16.03 17.88 -33.83
CA LEU A 52 -15.23 16.94 -33.02
C LEU A 52 -14.52 17.60 -31.82
N PRO A 53 -13.85 18.77 -31.95
CA PRO A 53 -13.31 19.51 -30.81
C PRO A 53 -14.35 19.90 -29.75
N ILE A 54 -15.58 20.20 -30.16
CA ILE A 54 -16.67 20.58 -29.25
C ILE A 54 -17.15 19.35 -28.48
N VAL A 55 -17.32 18.22 -29.17
CA VAL A 55 -17.61 16.92 -28.54
C VAL A 55 -16.49 16.54 -27.57
N LEU A 56 -15.23 16.66 -28.00
CA LEU A 56 -14.07 16.37 -27.17
C LEU A 56 -14.02 17.28 -25.93
N ALA A 57 -14.38 18.55 -26.04
CA ALA A 57 -14.46 19.45 -24.88
C ALA A 57 -15.50 18.94 -23.86
N GLY A 58 -16.66 18.45 -24.32
CA GLY A 58 -17.65 17.80 -23.48
C GLY A 58 -17.11 16.53 -22.80
N VAL A 59 -16.38 15.69 -23.54
CA VAL A 59 -15.73 14.49 -23.00
C VAL A 59 -14.66 14.84 -21.96
N ILE A 60 -13.82 15.84 -22.23
CA ILE A 60 -12.77 16.33 -21.33
C ILE A 60 -13.36 16.78 -19.99
N MET A 61 -14.54 17.41 -20.00
CA MET A 61 -15.24 17.81 -18.78
C MET A 61 -15.59 16.61 -17.88
N LEU A 62 -15.76 15.42 -18.45
CA LEU A 62 -16.06 14.17 -17.75
C LEU A 62 -14.81 13.37 -17.35
N LEU A 63 -13.63 13.74 -17.84
CA LEU A 63 -12.42 12.98 -17.55
C LEU A 63 -12.01 13.11 -16.09
N THR A 64 -11.90 11.95 -15.45
CA THR A 64 -11.48 11.82 -14.07
C THR A 64 -9.96 11.67 -14.02
N LYS A 65 -9.30 12.48 -13.20
CA LYS A 65 -7.88 12.33 -12.90
C LYS A 65 -7.61 11.05 -12.12
N GLY A 66 -8.56 10.67 -11.26
CA GLY A 66 -8.50 9.46 -10.47
C GLY A 66 -9.40 9.51 -9.26
N TYR A 67 -9.42 8.39 -8.55
CA TYR A 67 -9.98 8.26 -7.21
C TYR A 67 -8.81 8.23 -6.23
N ASP A 68 -8.74 9.23 -5.35
CA ASP A 68 -7.73 9.28 -4.29
C ASP A 68 -8.41 8.90 -2.98
N ASN A 69 -8.21 7.65 -2.56
CA ASN A 69 -8.65 7.17 -1.24
C ASN A 69 -7.48 7.13 -0.25
N THR A 70 -6.47 7.98 -0.46
CA THR A 70 -5.36 8.05 0.48
C THR A 70 -5.77 8.85 1.70
N VAL A 71 -5.77 8.18 2.85
CA VAL A 71 -5.91 8.89 4.12
C VAL A 71 -4.63 9.68 4.35
N GLN A 72 -4.70 11.00 4.25
CA GLN A 72 -3.58 11.84 4.62
C GLN A 72 -3.34 11.73 6.12
N ARG A 73 -2.15 11.29 6.49
CA ARG A 73 -1.76 11.11 7.89
C ARG A 73 -1.11 12.40 8.41
N ARG A 74 -1.36 12.73 9.67
CA ARG A 74 -0.49 13.62 10.44
C ARG A 74 0.82 12.89 10.77
N ARG A 75 1.79 13.60 11.38
CA ARG A 75 2.99 12.96 11.91
C ARG A 75 2.57 11.86 12.90
N ALA A 76 3.17 10.68 12.77
CA ALA A 76 2.92 9.58 13.70
C ALA A 76 3.18 10.02 15.13
N SER A 77 2.36 9.54 16.07
CA SER A 77 2.62 9.77 17.50
C SER A 77 3.97 9.15 17.87
N LYS A 78 4.65 9.72 18.86
CA LYS A 78 5.81 9.05 19.47
C LYS A 78 5.38 7.82 20.29
N ASP A 79 4.10 7.74 20.64
CA ASP A 79 3.59 6.71 21.53
C ASP A 79 3.33 5.41 20.76
N TRP A 80 3.68 4.30 21.43
CA TRP A 80 3.37 2.95 20.99
C TRP A 80 2.23 2.44 21.83
N ARG A 81 1.19 1.88 21.20
CA ARG A 81 0.10 1.24 21.91
C ARG A 81 0.18 -0.28 21.77
N PRO A 82 -0.23 -1.05 22.80
CA PRO A 82 -0.48 -2.48 22.65
C PRO A 82 -1.47 -2.75 21.52
N ALA A 83 -1.26 -3.86 20.82
CA ALA A 83 -2.10 -4.33 19.75
C ALA A 83 -2.29 -5.84 19.85
N THR A 84 -3.41 -6.29 19.32
CA THR A 84 -3.75 -7.72 19.24
C THR A 84 -3.24 -8.31 17.93
N ARG A 85 -3.00 -9.63 17.92
CA ARG A 85 -2.71 -10.38 16.68
C ARG A 85 -3.76 -10.12 15.59
N ALA A 86 -5.04 -10.09 15.97
CA ALA A 86 -6.15 -9.83 15.05
C ALA A 86 -6.08 -8.44 14.39
N GLU A 87 -5.59 -7.41 15.10
CA GLU A 87 -5.35 -6.09 14.50
C GLU A 87 -4.22 -6.13 13.46
N VAL A 88 -3.14 -6.87 13.74
CA VAL A 88 -2.02 -7.03 12.79
C VAL A 88 -2.44 -7.80 11.54
N GLU A 89 -3.23 -8.87 11.70
CA GLU A 89 -3.82 -9.62 10.58
C GLU A 89 -4.80 -8.77 9.78
N ARG A 90 -5.58 -7.90 10.45
CA ARG A 90 -6.49 -6.96 9.79
C ARG A 90 -5.75 -5.99 8.87
N ILE A 91 -4.56 -5.51 9.25
CA ILE A 91 -3.73 -4.65 8.40
C ILE A 91 -3.42 -5.35 7.06
N ILE A 92 -3.05 -6.64 7.10
CA ILE A 92 -2.73 -7.42 5.90
C ILE A 92 -4.00 -7.71 5.08
N ALA A 93 -5.11 -8.03 5.73
CA ALA A 93 -6.38 -8.29 5.06
C ALA A 93 -6.91 -7.05 4.30
N LEU A 94 -6.76 -5.86 4.89
CA LEU A 94 -7.14 -4.60 4.26
C LEU A 94 -6.30 -4.30 3.00
N ASP A 95 -4.99 -4.50 3.05
CA ASP A 95 -4.12 -4.34 1.88
C ASP A 95 -4.51 -5.31 0.74
N LYS A 96 -4.80 -6.58 1.06
CA LYS A 96 -5.28 -7.55 0.06
C LYS A 96 -6.57 -7.09 -0.60
N LYS A 97 -7.55 -6.62 0.20
CA LYS A 97 -8.83 -6.10 -0.30
C LYS A 97 -8.63 -4.86 -1.18
N GLN A 98 -7.71 -3.97 -0.81
CA GLN A 98 -7.37 -2.78 -1.61
C GLN A 98 -6.70 -3.15 -2.95
N ARG A 99 -5.76 -4.12 -2.96
CA ARG A 99 -5.11 -4.59 -4.19
C ARG A 99 -6.07 -5.30 -5.14
N ASP A 100 -7.04 -6.03 -4.63
CA ASP A 100 -8.03 -6.70 -5.47
C ASP A 100 -9.02 -5.71 -6.10
N TRP A 101 -9.29 -4.59 -5.43
CA TRP A 101 -10.08 -3.48 -6.00
C TRP A 101 -9.37 -2.76 -7.16
N ASP A 102 -8.04 -2.81 -7.21
CA ASP A 102 -7.18 -2.19 -8.23
C ASP A 102 -7.11 -2.96 -9.57
N LYS A 103 -7.84 -4.09 -9.71
CA LYS A 103 -7.79 -4.98 -10.90
C LYS A 103 -8.98 -4.80 -11.86
N ALA A 104 -9.54 -3.59 -11.96
CA ALA A 104 -10.72 -3.36 -12.79
C ALA A 104 -10.42 -3.51 -14.30
N THR A 105 -11.36 -4.09 -15.06
CA THR A 105 -11.26 -4.30 -16.52
C THR A 105 -11.24 -3.02 -17.35
N VAL A 106 -11.50 -1.87 -16.73
CA VAL A 106 -11.53 -0.55 -17.37
C VAL A 106 -10.23 0.22 -17.11
N ASP A 107 -9.27 -0.35 -16.37
CA ASP A 107 -7.98 0.30 -16.08
C ASP A 107 -6.87 -0.26 -16.97
N ILE A 108 -6.36 0.57 -17.90
CA ILE A 108 -5.29 0.20 -18.83
C ILE A 108 -3.96 -0.12 -18.12
N THR A 109 -3.79 0.32 -16.88
CA THR A 109 -2.57 0.07 -16.09
C THR A 109 -2.43 -1.38 -15.64
N CYS A 110 -3.47 -2.21 -15.82
CA CYS A 110 -3.42 -3.65 -15.58
C CYS A 110 -3.55 -4.45 -16.90
N THR A 111 -2.91 -5.62 -16.96
CA THR A 111 -2.93 -6.51 -18.14
C THR A 111 -4.35 -6.87 -18.59
N ARG A 112 -5.29 -6.99 -17.63
CA ARG A 112 -6.70 -7.26 -17.93
C ARG A 112 -7.37 -6.09 -18.65
N GLY A 113 -7.14 -4.85 -18.21
CA GLY A 113 -7.71 -3.68 -18.88
C GLY A 113 -7.15 -3.47 -20.28
N LEU A 114 -5.86 -3.72 -20.49
CA LEU A 114 -5.26 -3.72 -21.83
C LEU A 114 -5.93 -4.75 -22.75
N LEU A 115 -6.11 -6.00 -22.30
CA LEU A 115 -6.80 -7.03 -23.09
C LEU A 115 -8.25 -6.64 -23.38
N THR A 116 -8.93 -5.99 -22.43
CA THR A 116 -10.31 -5.53 -22.61
C THR A 116 -10.38 -4.41 -23.65
N LEU A 117 -9.43 -3.48 -23.64
CA LEU A 117 -9.31 -2.44 -24.66
C LEU A 117 -9.07 -3.03 -26.05
N VAL A 118 -8.17 -3.99 -26.16
CA VAL A 118 -7.90 -4.70 -27.43
C VAL A 118 -9.16 -5.41 -27.92
N ALA A 119 -9.87 -6.13 -27.06
CA ALA A 119 -11.11 -6.82 -27.42
C ALA A 119 -12.18 -5.84 -27.92
N ILE A 120 -12.35 -4.70 -27.25
CA ILE A 120 -13.29 -3.65 -27.66
C ILE A 120 -12.86 -3.01 -28.98
N ALA A 121 -11.57 -2.76 -29.18
CA ALA A 121 -11.05 -2.24 -30.45
C ALA A 121 -11.30 -3.21 -31.61
N VAL A 122 -11.16 -4.52 -31.40
CA VAL A 122 -11.48 -5.56 -32.38
C VAL A 122 -12.98 -5.56 -32.70
N VAL A 123 -13.84 -5.55 -31.68
CA VAL A 123 -15.30 -5.51 -31.88
C VAL A 123 -15.70 -4.23 -32.61
N ALA A 124 -15.18 -3.07 -32.21
CA ALA A 124 -15.43 -1.79 -32.85
C ALA A 124 -14.96 -1.78 -34.32
N GLY A 125 -13.79 -2.37 -34.61
CA GLY A 125 -13.29 -2.55 -35.97
C GLY A 125 -14.21 -3.42 -36.83
N LEU A 126 -14.69 -4.56 -36.29
CA LEU A 126 -15.64 -5.42 -36.98
C LEU A 126 -16.99 -4.72 -37.20
N THR A 127 -17.48 -3.96 -36.21
CA THR A 127 -18.69 -3.15 -36.35
C THR A 127 -18.52 -2.06 -37.39
N ALA A 128 -17.36 -1.39 -37.46
CA ALA A 128 -17.09 -0.39 -38.50
C ALA A 128 -17.05 -1.02 -39.90
N LEU A 129 -16.48 -2.22 -40.06
CA LEU A 129 -16.51 -2.96 -41.32
C LEU A 129 -17.95 -3.29 -41.74
N PHE A 130 -18.78 -3.75 -40.80
CA PHE A 130 -20.20 -4.02 -41.08
C PHE A 130 -20.97 -2.75 -41.44
N LEU A 131 -20.82 -1.67 -40.66
CA LEU A 131 -21.46 -0.38 -40.92
C LEU A 131 -21.05 0.23 -42.25
N SER A 132 -19.83 -0.03 -42.74
CA SER A 132 -19.40 0.45 -44.06
C SER A 132 -20.22 -0.12 -45.23
N GLN A 133 -20.96 -1.22 -45.00
CA GLN A 133 -21.87 -1.81 -45.99
C GLN A 133 -23.29 -1.22 -45.94
N THR A 134 -23.69 -0.62 -44.82
CA THR A 134 -25.07 -0.17 -44.57
C THR A 134 -25.20 1.35 -44.49
N VAL A 135 -24.15 2.02 -44.03
CA VAL A 135 -24.11 3.47 -43.80
C VAL A 135 -23.43 4.14 -44.99
N SER A 136 -23.90 5.33 -45.37
CA SER A 136 -23.26 6.16 -46.39
C SER A 136 -21.78 6.35 -46.07
N GLN A 137 -20.91 6.22 -47.08
CA GLN A 137 -19.46 6.46 -46.98
C GLN A 137 -19.14 7.85 -46.40
N ARG A 138 -20.07 8.81 -46.52
CA ARG A 138 -19.93 10.16 -45.94
C ARG A 138 -20.16 10.21 -44.42
N MET A 139 -21.02 9.34 -43.89
CA MET A 139 -21.37 9.31 -42.47
C MET A 139 -20.42 8.43 -41.65
N LEU A 140 -19.76 7.46 -42.29
CA LEU A 140 -18.81 6.56 -41.66
C LEU A 140 -17.71 7.28 -40.85
N PRO A 141 -16.99 8.30 -41.38
CA PRO A 141 -15.97 9.02 -40.61
C PRO A 141 -16.54 9.80 -39.42
N VAL A 142 -17.76 10.33 -39.54
CA VAL A 142 -18.44 11.04 -38.43
C VAL A 142 -18.73 10.08 -37.28
N VAL A 143 -19.30 8.91 -37.59
CA VAL A 143 -19.64 7.89 -36.59
C VAL A 143 -18.38 7.36 -35.90
N ILE A 144 -17.35 7.00 -36.67
CA ILE A 144 -16.09 6.47 -36.13
C ILE A 144 -15.36 7.55 -35.31
N GLY A 145 -15.29 8.78 -35.81
CA GLY A 145 -14.64 9.90 -35.13
C GLY A 145 -15.27 10.20 -33.77
N ASN A 146 -16.60 10.28 -33.71
CA ASN A 146 -17.32 10.48 -32.45
C ASN A 146 -17.16 9.31 -31.50
N ALA A 147 -17.29 8.07 -31.99
CA ALA A 147 -17.06 6.90 -31.15
C ALA A 147 -15.65 6.92 -30.55
N ALA A 148 -14.62 7.22 -31.34
CA ALA A 148 -13.25 7.32 -30.85
C ALA A 148 -13.08 8.44 -29.81
N VAL A 149 -13.58 9.65 -30.09
CA VAL A 149 -13.50 10.82 -29.20
C VAL A 149 -14.25 10.59 -27.89
N MET A 150 -15.41 9.93 -27.93
CA MET A 150 -16.21 9.67 -26.73
C MET A 150 -15.71 8.49 -25.91
N VAL A 151 -14.99 7.55 -26.51
CA VAL A 151 -14.60 6.29 -25.85
C VAL A 151 -13.14 6.33 -25.39
N LEU A 152 -12.20 6.64 -26.28
CA LEU A 152 -10.75 6.50 -26.00
C LEU A 152 -10.26 7.29 -24.78
N PRO A 153 -10.69 8.55 -24.55
CA PRO A 153 -10.21 9.31 -23.39
C PRO A 153 -10.50 8.66 -22.04
N PHE A 154 -11.58 7.88 -21.92
CA PHE A 154 -11.92 7.19 -20.67
C PHE A 154 -11.05 5.95 -20.39
N TRP A 155 -10.33 5.43 -21.38
CA TRP A 155 -9.34 4.36 -21.18
C TRP A 155 -7.98 4.87 -20.71
N VAL A 156 -7.66 6.13 -21.03
CA VAL A 156 -6.38 6.78 -20.66
C VAL A 156 -6.51 7.55 -19.34
N THR A 157 -7.72 7.79 -18.87
CA THR A 157 -8.01 8.54 -17.63
C THR A 157 -8.70 7.68 -16.59
N GLY A 158 -8.73 8.13 -15.33
CA GLY A 158 -9.36 7.39 -14.22
C GLY A 158 -8.44 6.43 -13.47
N VAL A 159 -7.12 6.62 -13.55
CA VAL A 159 -6.13 5.85 -12.77
C VAL A 159 -6.45 5.97 -11.28
N ARG A 160 -6.65 4.83 -10.62
CA ARG A 160 -6.97 4.79 -9.19
C ARG A 160 -5.70 4.85 -8.37
N SER A 161 -5.68 5.69 -7.35
CA SER A 161 -4.57 5.74 -6.40
C SER A 161 -5.03 5.22 -5.06
N ILE A 162 -4.36 4.18 -4.57
CA ILE A 162 -4.60 3.60 -3.25
C ILE A 162 -3.40 3.90 -2.33
N LEU A 163 -3.67 4.06 -1.04
CA LEU A 163 -2.62 4.20 -0.04
C LEU A 163 -1.91 2.85 0.14
N LYS A 164 -0.79 2.67 -0.56
CA LYS A 164 0.08 1.51 -0.39
C LYS A 164 0.95 1.74 0.84
N ASN A 165 0.67 1.04 1.94
CA ASN A 165 1.56 1.02 3.10
C ASN A 165 2.44 -0.24 3.09
N ASP A 166 3.13 -0.46 1.97
CA ASP A 166 3.89 -1.69 1.68
C ASP A 166 4.89 -2.01 2.80
N LYS A 167 5.52 -0.99 3.38
CA LYS A 167 6.45 -1.10 4.51
C LYS A 167 5.81 -1.72 5.74
N LEU A 168 4.65 -1.20 6.18
CA LEU A 168 3.93 -1.73 7.33
C LEU A 168 3.49 -3.18 7.08
N ILE A 169 3.08 -3.50 5.84
CA ILE A 169 2.68 -4.84 5.45
C ILE A 169 3.85 -5.83 5.54
N ILE A 170 5.04 -5.43 5.09
CA ILE A 170 6.25 -6.25 5.23
C ILE A 170 6.56 -6.52 6.70
N LYS A 171 6.51 -5.48 7.55
CA LYS A 171 6.74 -5.63 9.00
C LYS A 171 5.72 -6.55 9.66
N ALA A 172 4.42 -6.32 9.42
CA ALA A 172 3.33 -7.12 9.97
C ALA A 172 3.45 -8.61 9.60
N LYS A 173 3.73 -8.91 8.32
CA LYS A 173 3.95 -10.29 7.87
C LYS A 173 5.13 -10.94 8.58
N MET A 174 6.25 -10.23 8.69
CA MET A 174 7.44 -10.76 9.34
C MET A 174 7.20 -11.03 10.83
N LEU A 175 6.52 -10.14 11.55
CA LEU A 175 6.18 -10.34 12.95
C LEU A 175 5.25 -11.55 13.17
N LEU A 176 4.22 -11.72 12.35
CA LEU A 176 3.33 -12.88 12.41
C LEU A 176 4.07 -14.20 12.14
N GLU A 177 5.00 -14.21 11.19
CA GLU A 177 5.81 -15.42 10.93
C GLU A 177 6.80 -15.72 12.06
N ILE A 178 7.28 -14.68 12.78
CA ILE A 178 8.10 -14.86 13.99
C ILE A 178 7.27 -15.36 15.17
N GLU A 179 6.06 -14.83 15.40
CA GLU A 179 5.14 -15.37 16.41
C GLU A 179 4.82 -16.85 16.15
N LYS A 180 4.50 -17.22 14.90
CA LYS A 180 4.30 -18.63 14.53
C LYS A 180 5.54 -19.49 14.78
N ALA A 181 6.73 -18.96 14.52
CA ALA A 181 7.98 -19.67 14.80
C ALA A 181 8.20 -19.84 16.30
N PHE A 182 7.87 -18.83 17.10
CA PHE A 182 7.89 -18.87 18.56
C PHE A 182 6.94 -19.92 19.13
N GLU A 183 5.68 -19.94 18.68
CA GLU A 183 4.68 -20.94 19.07
C GLU A 183 5.17 -22.37 18.77
N ARG A 184 5.81 -22.59 17.61
CA ARG A 184 6.37 -23.90 17.22
C ARG A 184 7.60 -24.31 18.02
N PHE A 185 8.42 -23.35 18.44
CA PHE A 185 9.65 -23.61 19.19
C PHE A 185 9.34 -24.04 20.63
N GLY A 186 8.19 -23.64 21.17
CA GLY A 186 7.76 -23.95 22.53
C GLY A 186 7.84 -22.71 23.41
N ARG A 187 6.67 -22.09 23.61
CA ARG A 187 6.46 -20.98 24.55
C ARG A 187 6.53 -21.49 25.99
N GLN A 188 7.26 -20.80 26.85
CA GLN A 188 7.27 -21.02 28.30
C GLN A 188 6.12 -20.25 28.97
N SER A 189 5.72 -20.66 30.18
CA SER A 189 4.52 -20.13 30.87
C SER A 189 4.63 -18.65 31.25
N ASP A 190 5.84 -18.16 31.49
CA ASP A 190 6.16 -16.78 31.88
C ASP A 190 6.35 -15.83 30.68
N GLU A 191 6.44 -16.37 29.46
CA GLU A 191 6.70 -15.62 28.24
C GLU A 191 5.39 -15.13 27.60
N GLU A 192 5.34 -13.87 27.16
CA GLU A 192 4.21 -13.32 26.41
C GLU A 192 4.64 -12.50 25.21
N PHE A 193 4.17 -12.89 24.03
CA PHE A 193 4.40 -12.19 22.77
C PHE A 193 3.34 -11.12 22.57
N GLN A 194 3.72 -9.85 22.66
CA GLN A 194 2.82 -8.72 22.55
C GLN A 194 3.14 -7.88 21.31
N TYR A 195 2.11 -7.51 20.54
CA TYR A 195 2.28 -6.57 19.43
C TYR A 195 2.16 -5.13 19.91
N GLN A 196 2.88 -4.23 19.25
CA GLN A 196 2.74 -2.80 19.44
C GLN A 196 2.62 -2.09 18.10
N LEU A 197 1.68 -1.16 18.02
CA LEU A 197 1.45 -0.33 16.84
C LEU A 197 1.75 1.13 17.15
N GLN A 198 2.40 1.78 16.20
CA GLN A 198 2.51 3.23 16.17
C GLN A 198 1.43 3.76 15.25
N THR A 199 0.58 4.66 15.75
CA THR A 199 -0.53 5.22 14.98
C THR A 199 -0.32 6.70 14.66
N ALA A 200 -1.00 7.16 13.61
CA ALA A 200 -1.07 8.55 13.20
C ALA A 200 -2.53 8.95 13.06
N LYS A 201 -2.92 10.11 13.59
CA LYS A 201 -4.26 10.66 13.37
C LYS A 201 -4.45 11.02 11.90
N ALA A 202 -5.58 10.64 11.33
CA ALA A 202 -5.99 11.05 10.00
C ALA A 202 -6.27 12.57 9.98
N LYS A 203 -5.89 13.27 8.90
CA LYS A 203 -6.10 14.71 8.79
C LYS A 203 -7.57 15.10 8.70
N ASP A 204 -8.39 14.22 8.12
CA ASP A 204 -9.83 14.37 7.95
C ASP A 204 -10.64 14.02 9.22
N GLY A 205 -9.99 13.58 10.30
CA GLY A 205 -10.65 13.19 11.54
C GLY A 205 -11.29 11.80 11.51
N SER A 206 -11.08 11.00 10.46
CA SER A 206 -11.64 9.65 10.30
C SER A 206 -11.11 8.61 11.30
N GLY A 207 -10.14 8.98 12.13
CA GLY A 207 -9.60 8.16 13.21
C GLY A 207 -8.08 8.05 13.18
N GLU A 208 -7.58 6.90 13.62
CA GLU A 208 -6.16 6.58 13.68
C GLU A 208 -5.77 5.55 12.62
N VAL A 209 -4.65 5.80 11.95
CA VAL A 209 -4.09 4.94 10.92
C VAL A 209 -2.75 4.38 11.39
N PRO A 210 -2.52 3.06 11.36
CA PRO A 210 -1.24 2.49 11.74
C PRO A 210 -0.14 2.94 10.76
N GLY A 211 0.96 3.40 11.33
CA GLY A 211 2.17 3.83 10.63
C GLY A 211 3.28 2.79 10.72
N ASP A 212 3.43 2.16 11.89
CA ASP A 212 4.49 1.20 12.16
C ASP A 212 4.02 0.07 13.10
N ALA A 213 4.73 -1.05 13.11
CA ALA A 213 4.49 -2.23 13.93
C ALA A 213 5.81 -2.81 14.46
N LYS A 214 5.80 -3.21 15.74
CA LYS A 214 6.86 -4.01 16.37
C LYS A 214 6.22 -5.04 17.30
N ALA A 215 7.03 -5.96 17.82
CA ALA A 215 6.59 -6.84 18.89
C ALA A 215 7.54 -6.75 20.08
N VAL A 216 7.06 -7.17 21.24
CA VAL A 216 7.81 -7.26 22.49
C VAL A 216 7.51 -8.62 23.09
N LEU A 217 8.55 -9.35 23.47
CA LEU A 217 8.45 -10.54 24.28
C LEU A 217 8.70 -10.13 25.74
N ALA A 218 7.65 -10.22 26.56
CA ALA A 218 7.70 -9.95 27.99
C ALA A 218 7.92 -11.25 28.78
N PHE A 219 8.61 -11.15 29.91
CA PHE A 219 8.93 -12.26 30.82
C PHE A 219 8.39 -11.89 32.20
N HIS A 220 7.35 -12.57 32.66
CA HIS A 220 6.60 -12.20 33.87
C HIS A 220 7.34 -12.54 35.16
N GLU A 221 8.10 -13.63 35.15
CA GLU A 221 8.86 -14.13 36.31
C GLU A 221 10.34 -13.74 36.24
N GLY A 222 10.72 -12.88 35.28
CA GLY A 222 12.11 -12.46 35.11
C GLY A 222 12.56 -11.36 36.06
N PRO A 223 13.88 -11.06 36.08
CA PRO A 223 14.44 -10.04 36.95
C PRO A 223 13.80 -8.67 36.66
N PRO A 224 13.48 -7.86 37.69
CA PRO A 224 12.77 -6.59 37.53
C PRO A 224 13.55 -5.54 36.72
N GLU A 225 14.87 -5.72 36.61
CA GLU A 225 15.74 -4.92 35.76
C GLU A 225 15.52 -5.24 34.28
N PHE A 226 15.09 -6.44 33.90
CA PHE A 226 14.87 -6.81 32.50
C PHE A 226 13.53 -6.28 31.99
N LEU A 227 13.57 -5.40 31.00
CA LEU A 227 12.39 -4.74 30.43
C LEU A 227 11.77 -5.51 29.26
N GLY A 228 12.41 -6.60 28.82
CA GLY A 228 11.93 -7.49 27.77
C GLY A 228 12.77 -7.45 26.49
N MET A 229 12.41 -8.32 25.55
CA MET A 229 13.05 -8.41 24.23
C MET A 229 12.14 -7.79 23.17
N GLN A 230 12.58 -6.69 22.57
CA GLN A 230 11.88 -6.08 21.45
C GLN A 230 12.27 -6.76 20.13
N ILE A 231 11.28 -6.99 19.27
CA ILE A 231 11.43 -7.59 17.96
C ILE A 231 11.07 -6.49 16.94
N GLN A 232 12.07 -6.07 16.17
CA GLN A 232 11.94 -4.92 15.28
C GLN A 232 12.32 -5.27 13.85
N VAL A 233 11.61 -4.63 12.92
CA VAL A 233 11.88 -4.70 11.49
C VAL A 233 12.05 -3.28 10.98
N SER A 234 13.25 -2.95 10.53
CA SER A 234 13.51 -1.70 9.78
C SER A 234 13.34 -1.96 8.29
N ILE A 235 12.91 -0.96 7.52
CA ILE A 235 12.79 -1.08 6.06
C ILE A 235 13.79 -0.13 5.41
N ASN A 236 14.73 -0.69 4.66
CA ASN A 236 15.65 0.08 3.83
C ASN A 236 15.11 0.15 2.40
N SER A 237 14.82 1.35 1.92
CA SER A 237 14.37 1.55 0.54
C SER A 237 15.57 1.90 -0.34
N VAL A 238 15.90 1.03 -1.32
CA VAL A 238 17.00 1.27 -2.27
C VAL A 238 16.43 1.16 -3.68
N GLN A 239 16.59 2.23 -4.47
CA GLN A 239 16.08 2.32 -5.85
C GLN A 239 14.59 1.94 -5.98
N GLY A 240 13.78 2.33 -5.00
CA GLY A 240 12.34 2.03 -4.98
C GLY A 240 11.95 0.62 -4.52
N ASN A 241 12.92 -0.25 -4.22
CA ASN A 241 12.68 -1.56 -3.64
C ASN A 241 12.86 -1.52 -2.11
N ASP A 242 11.93 -2.14 -1.39
CA ASP A 242 11.94 -2.20 0.07
C ASP A 242 12.59 -3.49 0.57
N PHE A 243 13.62 -3.35 1.39
CA PHE A 243 14.39 -4.44 1.97
C PHE A 243 14.20 -4.48 3.49
N PRO A 244 13.51 -5.50 4.04
CA PRO A 244 13.35 -5.63 5.49
C PRO A 244 14.66 -6.03 6.18
N TYR A 245 14.96 -5.38 7.28
CA TYR A 245 16.10 -5.68 8.14
C TYR A 245 15.59 -6.01 9.54
N PHE A 246 15.73 -7.27 9.92
CA PHE A 246 15.21 -7.82 11.17
C PHE A 246 16.29 -7.83 12.25
N TYR A 247 15.91 -7.46 13.48
CA TYR A 247 16.77 -7.51 14.65
C TYR A 247 15.97 -7.62 15.94
N CYS A 248 16.61 -8.19 16.95
CA CYS A 248 16.09 -8.25 18.31
C CYS A 248 16.89 -7.28 19.19
N VAL A 249 16.21 -6.68 20.16
CA VAL A 249 16.79 -5.72 21.09
C VAL A 249 16.42 -6.16 22.50
N LEU A 250 17.41 -6.59 23.26
CA LEU A 250 17.29 -6.86 24.68
C LEU A 250 17.41 -5.53 25.40
N VAL A 251 16.49 -5.23 26.32
CA VAL A 251 16.48 -3.97 27.07
C VAL A 251 16.44 -4.28 28.55
N ALA A 252 17.35 -3.69 29.31
CA ALA A 252 17.38 -3.80 30.76
C ALA A 252 17.73 -2.46 31.41
N ARG A 253 17.32 -2.28 32.67
CA ARG A 253 17.85 -1.23 33.54
C ARG A 253 19.34 -1.50 33.80
N PRO A 254 20.13 -0.45 34.11
CA PRO A 254 21.54 -0.60 34.36
C PRO A 254 21.79 -1.51 35.56
N GLY A 255 22.81 -2.36 35.46
CA GLY A 255 23.24 -3.23 36.55
C GLY A 255 22.69 -4.66 36.50
N LEU A 256 21.93 -5.03 35.47
CA LEU A 256 21.62 -6.43 35.20
C LEU A 256 22.87 -7.15 34.71
N ASP A 257 23.35 -8.11 35.50
CA ASP A 257 24.53 -8.89 35.17
C ASP A 257 24.35 -9.60 33.83
N GLY A 258 25.40 -9.53 33.01
CA GLY A 258 25.40 -10.13 31.68
C GLY A 258 24.97 -9.24 30.51
N MET A 259 24.31 -8.11 30.74
CA MET A 259 23.96 -7.19 29.63
C MET A 259 25.20 -6.50 29.01
N ASN A 260 26.21 -6.17 29.83
CA ASN A 260 27.42 -5.41 29.44
C ASN A 260 28.72 -6.23 29.52
N GLY A 261 28.64 -7.56 29.56
CA GLY A 261 29.77 -8.48 29.71
C GLY A 261 29.85 -9.53 28.60
N ASN A 262 30.50 -10.66 28.90
CA ASN A 262 30.69 -11.79 27.98
C ASN A 262 29.83 -13.04 28.33
N PRO A 263 28.54 -12.95 28.70
CA PRO A 263 27.74 -14.14 29.05
C PRO A 263 27.05 -14.80 27.85
N PHE A 264 27.05 -14.15 26.68
CA PHE A 264 26.32 -14.67 25.53
C PHE A 264 27.10 -15.79 24.87
N SER A 265 26.42 -16.91 24.60
CA SER A 265 26.99 -18.00 23.80
C SER A 265 27.44 -17.45 22.44
N PRO A 266 28.50 -17.99 21.80
CA PRO A 266 28.96 -17.49 20.50
C PRO A 266 27.83 -17.41 19.48
N PRO A 267 27.65 -16.26 18.79
CA PRO A 267 26.54 -16.09 17.86
C PRO A 267 26.72 -16.99 16.63
N PRO A 268 25.62 -17.47 16.03
CA PRO A 268 25.68 -18.25 14.80
C PRO A 268 26.29 -17.44 13.65
N ARG A 269 26.77 -18.12 12.61
CA ARG A 269 27.40 -17.48 11.44
C ARG A 269 26.51 -16.36 10.89
N ASN A 270 27.12 -15.19 10.65
CA ASN A 270 26.48 -13.97 10.16
C ASN A 270 25.49 -13.31 11.12
N VAL A 271 25.54 -13.60 12.42
CA VAL A 271 24.87 -12.83 13.48
C VAL A 271 25.92 -12.08 14.29
N ILE A 272 25.57 -10.89 14.75
CA ILE A 272 26.38 -10.05 15.63
C ILE A 272 25.54 -9.58 16.82
N ILE A 273 26.24 -9.36 17.92
CA ILE A 273 25.72 -8.84 19.18
C ILE A 273 26.39 -7.49 19.38
N GLU A 274 25.61 -6.45 19.60
CA GLU A 274 26.10 -5.09 19.80
C GLU A 274 25.55 -4.54 21.11
N PRO A 275 26.31 -4.68 22.21
CA PRO A 275 26.01 -4.00 23.47
C PRO A 275 26.14 -2.49 23.28
N LYS A 276 25.17 -1.75 23.83
CA LYS A 276 25.11 -0.29 23.84
C LYS A 276 24.46 0.17 25.13
N ARG A 277 24.85 1.36 25.58
CA ARG A 277 24.18 2.06 26.67
C ARG A 277 23.52 3.30 26.10
N GLN A 278 22.23 3.49 26.38
CA GLN A 278 21.46 4.62 25.87
C GLN A 278 20.40 5.02 26.89
N ASP A 279 20.22 6.32 27.14
CA ASP A 279 19.12 6.88 27.94
C ASP A 279 18.87 6.14 29.27
N ASP A 280 19.95 5.87 30.02
CA ASP A 280 19.93 5.14 31.30
C ASP A 280 19.40 3.69 31.23
N VAL A 281 19.48 3.04 30.07
CA VAL A 281 19.25 1.59 29.91
C VAL A 281 20.42 0.91 29.22
N ASP A 282 20.61 -0.37 29.55
CA ASP A 282 21.53 -1.26 28.86
C ASP A 282 20.77 -1.98 27.74
N ILE A 283 21.32 -1.90 26.53
CA ILE A 283 20.70 -2.39 25.31
C ILE A 283 21.64 -3.35 24.61
N VAL A 284 21.17 -4.53 24.26
CA VAL A 284 21.92 -5.46 23.41
C VAL A 284 21.15 -5.69 22.12
N VAL A 285 21.75 -5.29 21.00
CA VAL A 285 21.16 -5.47 19.67
C VAL A 285 21.71 -6.74 19.04
N ILE A 286 20.84 -7.70 18.75
CA ILE A 286 21.17 -8.95 18.07
C ILE A 286 20.64 -8.86 16.64
N ARG A 287 21.56 -8.86 15.66
CA ARG A 287 21.22 -8.60 14.26
C ARG A 287 22.10 -9.35 13.28
N GLN A 288 21.67 -9.41 12.03
CA GLN A 288 22.49 -9.97 10.95
C GLN A 288 23.74 -9.09 10.72
N ARG A 289 24.91 -9.72 10.56
CA ARG A 289 26.13 -9.05 10.10
C ARG A 289 25.91 -8.54 8.68
N THR A 290 26.06 -7.24 8.49
CA THR A 290 26.00 -6.57 7.19
C THR A 290 27.40 -6.23 6.73
N THR A 291 27.68 -6.39 5.43
CA THR A 291 28.92 -5.90 4.81
C THR A 291 28.61 -4.73 3.89
N LYS A 292 29.61 -3.95 3.47
CA LYS A 292 29.41 -2.85 2.50
C LYS A 292 28.77 -3.32 1.18
N ASN A 293 28.89 -4.61 0.84
CA ASN A 293 28.46 -5.18 -0.44
C ASN A 293 27.26 -6.15 -0.32
N SER A 294 26.86 -6.55 0.89
CA SER A 294 25.68 -7.38 1.12
C SER A 294 24.59 -6.52 1.78
N GLY A 295 23.54 -6.26 1.00
CA GLY A 295 22.45 -5.36 1.38
C GLY A 295 21.87 -5.65 2.77
N TYR A 296 21.37 -4.59 3.40
CA TYR A 296 20.67 -4.59 4.69
C TYR A 296 19.30 -5.28 4.59
N HIS A 297 19.30 -6.56 4.21
CA HIS A 297 18.12 -7.38 4.02
C HIS A 297 18.24 -8.68 4.81
N THR A 298 17.20 -8.99 5.56
CA THR A 298 17.06 -10.21 6.34
C THR A 298 15.91 -11.04 5.79
N LYS A 299 16.23 -12.19 5.21
CA LYS A 299 15.23 -13.18 4.77
C LYS A 299 14.61 -13.89 5.96
N GLN A 300 13.40 -14.42 5.79
CA GLN A 300 12.66 -15.09 6.86
C GLN A 300 13.47 -16.16 7.63
N PRO A 301 14.20 -17.10 6.98
CA PRO A 301 14.97 -18.11 7.72
C PRO A 301 16.10 -17.52 8.59
N VAL A 302 16.65 -16.38 8.17
CA VAL A 302 17.69 -15.67 8.93
C VAL A 302 17.06 -14.90 10.09
N ALA A 303 15.90 -14.26 9.87
CA ALA A 303 15.14 -13.61 10.93
C ALA A 303 14.76 -14.61 12.04
N THR A 304 14.25 -15.79 11.67
CA THR A 304 13.94 -16.87 12.62
C THR A 304 15.19 -17.32 13.39
N ARG A 305 16.34 -17.45 12.74
CA ARG A 305 17.60 -17.80 13.41
C ARG A 305 18.06 -16.74 14.40
N ILE A 306 17.97 -15.46 14.02
CA ILE A 306 18.29 -14.33 14.90
C ILE A 306 17.35 -14.34 16.11
N PHE A 307 16.06 -14.53 15.87
CA PHE A 307 15.04 -14.59 16.91
C PHE A 307 15.30 -15.74 17.90
N PHE A 308 15.52 -16.97 17.42
CA PHE A 308 15.78 -18.10 18.31
C PHE A 308 17.06 -17.94 19.12
N TYR A 309 18.12 -17.47 18.48
CA TYR A 309 19.35 -17.18 19.20
C TYR A 309 19.12 -16.10 20.28
N ALA A 310 18.42 -15.01 19.96
CA ALA A 310 18.07 -13.96 20.92
C ALA A 310 17.18 -14.49 22.05
N LEU A 311 16.20 -15.34 21.74
CA LEU A 311 15.32 -15.97 22.71
C LEU A 311 16.10 -16.87 23.69
N GLU A 312 16.98 -17.73 23.19
CA GLU A 312 17.85 -18.56 24.05
C GLU A 312 18.75 -17.70 24.94
N GLN A 313 19.36 -16.66 24.39
CA GLN A 313 20.16 -15.72 25.18
C GLN A 313 19.31 -15.02 26.26
N THR A 314 18.07 -14.65 25.92
CA THR A 314 17.14 -14.03 26.88
C THR A 314 16.79 -15.00 27.99
N ARG A 315 16.41 -16.23 27.65
CA ARG A 315 16.08 -17.27 28.63
C ARG A 315 17.22 -17.50 29.60
N ASN A 316 18.45 -17.66 29.10
CA ASN A 316 19.62 -17.84 29.95
C ASN A 316 19.90 -16.65 30.87
N LEU A 317 19.63 -15.43 30.39
CA LEU A 317 19.80 -14.19 31.16
C LEU A 317 18.70 -14.04 32.22
N VAL A 318 17.49 -14.52 31.94
CA VAL A 318 16.34 -14.45 32.85
C VAL A 318 16.40 -15.57 33.91
N THR A 319 16.84 -16.79 33.55
CA THR A 319 16.92 -17.95 34.47
C THR A 319 18.24 -18.05 35.23
N GLY A 320 19.26 -17.29 34.84
CA GLY A 320 20.55 -17.22 35.55
C GLY A 320 20.51 -16.43 36.86
N HIS A 321 19.33 -15.95 37.25
CA HIS A 321 19.00 -15.21 38.46
C HIS A 321 17.84 -15.90 39.19
#